data_AF-A0A915HW46-F1
#
_entry.id   AF-A0A915HW46-F1
#
_cell.length_a   1.000
_cell.length_b   1.000
_cell.length_c   1.000
_cell.angle_alpha   90.00
_cell.angle_beta   90.00
_cell.angle_gamma   90.00
#
_symmetry.space_group_name_H-M   'P 1'
#
loop_
_entity.id
_entity.type
_entity.pdbx_description
1 polymer ?
#
loop_
_entity_poly.entity_id
_entity_poly.type
_entity_poly.pdbx_seq_one_letter_code
_entity_poly.pdbx_strand_id
1 'polypeptide(L)'
;MAMPKVASEKAILPPEKVQEIKEEIDRHAVDMITATSKLQMEAQEVRVNKPNWKSYLQGQMISNDDYNFITAYESVKKMEEKNFLLDKSRLQCAKTFISLMSNISKDQTVRYVLTLIDDMLLEDRSRCEIFWAYARKQKQSVWEPFILMLGRNDGFVLNQVSRIIAKLACWSQELMDGPDLMYYLNWLKDQLRII
;
A
#
# COMPACT_ATOMS: atom_id res chain seq x y z
N MET A 1 -23.67 -13.40 58.26
CA MET A 1 -23.51 -13.88 56.87
C MET A 1 -22.37 -13.07 56.26
N ALA A 2 -21.16 -13.61 56.24
CA ALA A 2 -19.95 -12.93 55.75
C ALA A 2 -19.50 -13.57 54.43
N MET A 3 -19.30 -12.76 53.38
CA MET A 3 -18.82 -13.23 52.08
C MET A 3 -17.29 -13.43 52.11
N PRO A 4 -16.74 -14.48 51.46
CA PRO A 4 -15.30 -14.63 51.35
C PRO A 4 -14.76 -13.78 50.19
N LYS A 5 -13.71 -12.99 50.47
CA LYS A 5 -12.91 -12.31 49.44
C LYS A 5 -12.06 -13.35 48.70
N VAL A 6 -12.37 -13.60 47.43
CA VAL A 6 -11.48 -14.33 46.53
C VAL A 6 -10.39 -13.36 46.07
N ALA A 7 -9.17 -13.54 46.55
CA ALA A 7 -8.01 -12.84 46.02
C ALA A 7 -7.69 -13.45 44.64
N SER A 8 -7.81 -12.66 43.57
CA SER A 8 -7.34 -13.06 42.25
C SER A 8 -5.81 -12.99 42.23
N GLU A 9 -5.16 -14.13 42.43
CA GLU A 9 -3.73 -14.30 42.23
C GLU A 9 -3.42 -14.06 40.75
N LYS A 10 -2.82 -12.91 40.41
CA LYS A 10 -2.26 -12.70 39.08
C LYS A 10 -1.16 -13.73 38.89
N ALA A 11 -1.37 -14.72 38.03
CA ALA A 11 -0.33 -15.65 37.63
C ALA A 11 0.81 -14.84 36.99
N ILE A 12 1.88 -14.61 37.75
CA ILE A 12 3.10 -13.99 37.25
C ILE A 12 3.77 -15.06 36.38
N LEU A 13 3.90 -14.78 35.08
CA LEU A 13 4.58 -15.67 34.14
C LEU A 13 6.00 -15.96 34.67
N PRO A 14 6.46 -17.23 34.64
CA PRO A 14 7.80 -17.59 35.05
C PRO A 14 8.84 -16.76 34.29
N PRO A 15 9.94 -16.34 34.95
CA PRO A 15 10.96 -15.50 34.32
C PRO A 15 11.55 -16.11 33.04
N GLU A 16 11.64 -17.44 32.97
CA GLU A 16 12.08 -18.18 31.77
C GLU A 16 11.15 -17.95 30.57
N LYS A 17 9.83 -18.02 30.78
CA LYS A 17 8.84 -17.75 29.71
C LYS A 17 8.86 -16.28 29.26
N VAL A 18 9.12 -15.35 30.19
CA VAL A 18 9.27 -13.93 29.85
C VAL A 18 10.50 -13.70 28.97
N GLN A 19 11.57 -14.45 29.23
CA GLN A 19 12.81 -14.37 28.47
C GLN A 19 12.68 -15.00 27.07
N GLU A 20 12.03 -16.16 26.95
CA GLU A 20 11.71 -16.78 25.66
C GLU A 20 10.87 -15.86 24.76
N ILE A 21 9.81 -15.26 25.32
CA ILE A 21 8.95 -14.32 24.60
C ILE A 21 9.76 -13.10 24.14
N LYS A 22 10.67 -12.60 24.98
CA LYS A 22 11.50 -11.45 24.64
C LYS A 22 12.47 -11.76 23.51
N GLU A 23 13.15 -12.91 23.57
CA GLU A 23 14.05 -13.36 22.51
C GLU A 23 13.30 -13.63 21.20
N GLU A 24 12.07 -14.13 21.28
CA GLU A 24 11.20 -14.32 20.12
C GLU A 24 10.78 -12.97 19.51
N ILE A 25 10.38 -11.99 20.33
CA ILE A 25 10.09 -10.63 19.87
C ILE A 25 11.31 -10.00 19.20
N ASP A 26 12.50 -10.14 19.80
CA ASP A 26 13.75 -9.58 19.27
C ASP A 26 14.12 -10.21 17.92
N ARG A 27 13.97 -11.54 17.76
CA ARG A 27 14.16 -12.21 16.47
C ARG A 27 13.19 -11.70 15.41
N HIS A 28 11.89 -11.65 15.72
CA HIS A 28 10.88 -11.12 14.79
C HIS A 28 11.11 -9.66 14.43
N ALA A 29 11.60 -8.84 15.36
CA ALA A 29 11.97 -7.45 15.09
C ALA A 29 13.14 -7.35 14.10
N VAL A 30 14.17 -8.20 14.24
CA VAL A 30 15.30 -8.27 13.29
C VAL A 30 14.82 -8.71 11.91
N ASP A 31 13.95 -9.71 11.83
CA ASP A 31 13.39 -10.18 10.55
C ASP A 31 12.50 -9.11 9.90
N MET A 32 11.69 -8.38 10.67
CA MET A 32 10.91 -7.25 10.15
C MET A 32 11.79 -6.10 9.64
N ILE A 33 12.86 -5.76 10.35
CA ILE A 33 13.83 -4.74 9.88
C ILE A 33 14.48 -5.21 8.59
N THR A 34 14.85 -6.48 8.50
CA THR A 34 15.50 -7.08 7.32
C THR A 34 14.55 -7.13 6.12
N ALA A 35 13.30 -7.53 6.32
CA ALA A 35 12.26 -7.55 5.29
C ALA A 35 11.91 -6.12 4.81
N THR A 36 11.81 -5.17 5.73
CA THR A 36 11.60 -3.75 5.41
C THR A 36 12.78 -3.20 4.60
N SER A 37 14.00 -3.53 4.98
CA SER A 37 15.22 -3.16 4.26
C SER A 37 15.22 -3.71 2.83
N LYS A 38 14.91 -5.00 2.64
CA LYS A 38 14.84 -5.62 1.31
C LYS A 38 13.79 -4.95 0.40
N LEU A 39 12.58 -4.72 0.91
CA LEU A 39 11.53 -4.05 0.14
C LEU A 39 11.93 -2.61 -0.23
N GLN A 40 12.58 -1.89 0.68
CA GLN A 40 13.09 -0.55 0.42
C GLN A 40 14.19 -0.53 -0.64
N MET A 41 15.10 -1.50 -0.61
CA MET A 41 16.15 -1.67 -1.62
C MET A 41 15.54 -1.95 -3.00
N GLU A 42 14.63 -2.93 -3.10
CA GLU A 42 13.93 -3.23 -4.35
C GLU A 42 13.15 -2.02 -4.87
N ALA A 43 12.49 -1.25 -3.99
CA ALA A 43 11.80 -0.03 -4.39
C ALA A 43 12.77 1.02 -4.95
N GLN A 44 13.98 1.12 -4.42
CA GLN A 44 14.99 2.02 -4.94
C GLN A 44 15.46 1.61 -6.34
N GLU A 45 15.68 0.31 -6.57
CA GLU A 45 16.01 -0.21 -7.90
C GLU A 45 14.88 0.02 -8.91
N VAL A 46 13.63 -0.17 -8.48
CA VAL A 46 12.45 0.10 -9.30
C VAL A 46 12.42 1.58 -9.71
N ARG A 47 12.70 2.52 -8.81
CA ARG A 47 12.71 3.98 -9.12
C ARG A 47 13.70 4.36 -10.21
N VAL A 48 14.86 3.70 -10.25
CA VAL A 48 15.90 3.96 -11.28
C VAL A 48 15.45 3.44 -12.65
N ASN A 49 14.69 2.34 -12.68
CA ASN A 49 14.23 1.68 -13.90
C ASN A 49 12.87 2.19 -14.37
N LYS A 50 12.85 3.46 -14.77
CA LYS A 50 11.62 4.15 -15.20
C LYS A 50 11.01 3.59 -16.51
N PRO A 51 9.69 3.37 -16.58
CA PRO A 51 8.99 2.99 -17.81
C PRO A 51 9.09 4.04 -18.92
N ASN A 52 9.16 3.60 -20.17
CA ASN A 52 9.03 4.49 -21.32
C ASN A 52 7.54 4.73 -21.64
N TRP A 53 6.95 5.75 -21.02
CA TRP A 53 5.53 6.10 -21.20
C TRP A 53 5.17 6.42 -22.65
N LYS A 54 6.11 6.96 -23.44
CA LYS A 54 5.87 7.28 -24.85
C LYS A 54 5.61 6.01 -25.67
N SER A 55 6.33 4.93 -25.39
CA SER A 55 6.10 3.64 -26.05
C SER A 55 4.73 3.05 -25.68
N TYR A 56 4.27 3.22 -24.43
CA TYR A 56 2.93 2.79 -24.03
C TYR A 56 1.83 3.59 -24.73
N LEU A 57 2.02 4.91 -24.88
CA LEU A 57 1.07 5.76 -25.61
C LEU A 57 1.01 5.37 -27.10
N GLN A 58 2.17 5.21 -27.74
CA GLN A 58 2.26 4.82 -29.15
C GLN A 58 1.66 3.44 -29.41
N GLY A 59 1.83 2.52 -28.45
CA GLY A 59 1.21 1.19 -28.47
C GLY A 59 -0.25 1.16 -28.03
N GLN A 60 -0.88 2.31 -27.77
CA GLN A 60 -2.28 2.44 -27.33
C GLN A 60 -2.61 1.70 -26.03
N MET A 61 -1.60 1.44 -25.19
CA MET A 61 -1.78 0.76 -23.89
C MET A 61 -2.23 1.72 -22.79
N ILE A 62 -2.02 3.02 -23.00
CA ILE A 62 -2.44 4.09 -22.08
C ILE A 62 -3.10 5.20 -22.87
N SER A 63 -4.01 5.94 -22.23
CA SER A 63 -4.65 7.09 -22.87
C SER A 63 -3.72 8.30 -22.93
N ASN A 64 -4.06 9.28 -23.77
CA ASN A 64 -3.34 10.56 -23.83
C ASN A 64 -3.40 11.31 -22.49
N ASP A 65 -4.53 11.24 -21.78
CA ASP A 65 -4.69 11.85 -20.46
C ASP A 65 -3.78 11.20 -19.42
N ASP A 66 -3.70 9.86 -19.41
CA ASP A 66 -2.83 9.11 -18.52
C ASP A 66 -1.35 9.43 -18.80
N TYR A 67 -0.97 9.49 -20.08
CA TYR A 67 0.37 9.89 -20.51
C TYR A 67 0.72 11.31 -20.07
N ASN A 68 -0.17 12.27 -20.31
CA ASN A 68 0.06 13.67 -19.96
C ASN A 68 0.21 13.84 -18.44
N PHE A 69 -0.64 13.17 -17.66
CA PHE A 69 -0.56 13.24 -16.21
C PHE A 69 0.72 12.61 -15.67
N ILE A 70 1.05 11.36 -16.07
CA ILE A 70 2.20 10.66 -15.49
C ILE A 70 3.52 11.35 -15.83
N THR A 71 3.65 11.84 -17.06
CA THR A 71 4.85 12.57 -17.48
C THR A 71 4.98 13.91 -16.76
N ALA A 72 3.88 14.65 -16.57
CA ALA A 72 3.88 15.87 -15.76
C ALA A 72 4.26 15.56 -14.30
N TYR A 73 3.61 14.56 -13.68
CA TYR A 73 3.83 14.16 -12.30
C TYR A 73 5.30 13.83 -12.00
N GLU A 74 5.96 13.10 -12.89
CA GLU A 74 7.36 12.72 -12.74
C GLU A 74 8.35 13.84 -13.08
N SER A 75 7.93 14.83 -13.87
CA SER A 75 8.78 15.96 -14.24
C SER A 75 8.91 16.98 -13.11
N VAL A 76 7.91 17.04 -12.23
CA VAL A 76 7.87 17.98 -11.12
C VAL A 76 8.80 17.53 -10.00
N LYS A 77 9.78 18.38 -9.66
CA LYS A 77 10.78 18.13 -8.61
C LYS A 77 10.44 18.81 -7.29
N LYS A 78 9.76 19.96 -7.34
CA LYS A 78 9.43 20.76 -6.15
C LYS A 78 8.12 20.33 -5.54
N MET A 79 8.07 20.28 -4.22
CA MET A 79 6.91 19.81 -3.48
C MET A 79 5.68 20.71 -3.71
N GLU A 80 5.87 22.03 -3.79
CA GLU A 80 4.80 23.02 -3.99
C GLU A 80 4.14 22.87 -5.37
N GLU A 81 4.95 22.70 -6.42
CA GLU A 81 4.48 22.45 -7.78
C GLU A 81 3.75 21.09 -7.86
N LYS A 82 4.22 20.10 -7.10
CA LYS A 82 3.61 18.76 -7.06
C LYS A 82 2.24 18.82 -6.38
N ASN A 83 2.14 19.54 -5.26
CA ASN A 83 0.87 19.79 -4.58
C ASN A 83 -0.11 20.52 -5.50
N PHE A 84 0.34 21.56 -6.19
CA PHE A 84 -0.49 22.30 -7.15
C PHE A 84 -1.01 21.40 -8.29
N LEU A 85 -0.15 20.54 -8.85
CA LEU A 85 -0.54 19.57 -9.89
C LEU A 85 -1.62 18.60 -9.37
N LEU A 86 -1.40 18.05 -8.17
CA LEU A 86 -2.31 17.08 -7.53
C LEU A 86 -3.65 17.71 -7.16
N ASP A 87 -3.66 18.96 -6.69
CA ASP A 87 -4.91 19.67 -6.37
C ASP A 87 -5.72 20.00 -7.63
N LYS A 88 -5.05 20.45 -8.70
CA LYS A 88 -5.72 20.75 -9.97
C LYS A 88 -6.24 19.50 -10.67
N SER A 89 -5.54 18.37 -10.54
CA SER A 89 -5.77 17.16 -11.33
C SER A 89 -6.12 15.95 -10.47
N ARG A 90 -6.72 16.16 -9.30
CA ARG A 90 -6.96 15.14 -8.27
C ARG A 90 -7.61 13.85 -8.81
N LEU A 91 -8.72 13.98 -9.52
CA LEU A 91 -9.43 12.83 -10.07
C LEU A 91 -8.65 12.13 -11.19
N GLN A 92 -7.91 12.91 -12.00
CA GLN A 92 -7.07 12.36 -13.06
C GLN A 92 -5.86 11.61 -12.46
N CYS A 93 -5.34 12.06 -11.32
CA CYS A 93 -4.27 11.36 -10.59
C CYS A 93 -4.68 9.94 -10.22
N ALA A 94 -5.79 9.78 -9.49
CA ALA A 94 -6.29 8.46 -9.11
C ALA A 94 -6.65 7.61 -10.34
N LYS A 95 -7.35 8.20 -11.34
CA LYS A 95 -7.69 7.52 -12.59
C LYS A 95 -6.44 6.98 -13.29
N THR A 96 -5.40 7.80 -13.43
CA THR A 96 -4.16 7.44 -14.12
C THR A 96 -3.49 6.30 -13.38
N PHE A 97 -3.26 6.43 -12.06
CA PHE A 97 -2.59 5.39 -11.29
C PHE A 97 -3.34 4.06 -11.30
N ILE A 98 -4.67 4.08 -11.14
CA ILE A 98 -5.50 2.87 -11.22
C ILE A 98 -5.43 2.27 -12.63
N SER A 99 -5.59 3.08 -13.68
CA SER A 99 -5.51 2.64 -15.08
C SER A 99 -4.17 1.96 -15.39
N LEU A 100 -3.06 2.61 -15.02
CA LEU A 100 -1.71 2.09 -15.27
C LEU A 100 -1.45 0.78 -14.52
N MET A 101 -1.94 0.66 -13.28
CA MET A 101 -1.79 -0.54 -12.46
C MET A 101 -2.64 -1.71 -12.95
N SER A 102 -3.90 -1.45 -13.34
CA SER A 102 -4.87 -2.48 -13.71
C SER A 102 -4.75 -2.93 -15.17
N ASN A 103 -4.39 -2.05 -16.09
CA ASN A 103 -4.43 -2.34 -17.54
C ASN A 103 -3.07 -2.74 -18.12
N ILE A 104 -1.95 -2.44 -17.44
CA ILE A 104 -0.61 -2.80 -17.93
C ILE A 104 -0.18 -4.15 -17.34
N SER A 105 0.09 -5.12 -18.21
CA SER A 105 0.52 -6.45 -17.78
C SER A 105 2.01 -6.52 -17.39
N LYS A 106 2.86 -5.61 -17.89
CA LYS A 106 4.32 -5.65 -17.64
C LYS A 106 4.65 -5.38 -16.17
N ASP A 107 5.16 -6.39 -15.47
CA ASP A 107 5.44 -6.35 -14.03
C ASP A 107 6.28 -5.16 -13.61
N GLN A 108 7.40 -4.88 -14.29
CA GLN A 108 8.25 -3.74 -13.94
C GLN A 108 7.50 -2.40 -13.96
N THR A 109 6.55 -2.22 -14.87
CA THR A 109 5.74 -0.99 -14.94
C THR A 109 4.73 -0.94 -13.81
N VAL A 110 4.10 -2.06 -13.48
CA VAL A 110 3.21 -2.16 -12.31
C VAL A 110 3.96 -1.87 -11.02
N ARG A 111 5.13 -2.49 -10.81
CA ARG A 111 6.01 -2.22 -9.65
C ARG A 111 6.31 -0.73 -9.53
N TYR A 112 6.70 -0.10 -10.63
CA TYR A 112 7.00 1.33 -10.67
C TYR A 112 5.80 2.20 -10.30
N VAL A 113 4.62 1.92 -10.86
CA VAL A 113 3.38 2.64 -10.54
C VAL A 113 3.04 2.51 -9.06
N LEU A 114 3.12 1.31 -8.49
CA LEU A 114 2.88 1.09 -7.06
C LEU A 114 3.89 1.84 -6.19
N THR A 115 5.16 1.89 -6.57
CA THR A 115 6.17 2.70 -5.86
C THR A 115 5.82 4.19 -5.90
N LEU A 116 5.37 4.72 -7.05
CA LEU A 116 4.95 6.12 -7.14
C LEU A 116 3.75 6.44 -6.26
N ILE A 117 2.77 5.53 -6.18
CA ILE A 117 1.61 5.68 -5.30
C ILE A 117 2.07 5.67 -3.83
N ASP A 118 2.92 4.71 -3.46
CA ASP A 118 3.42 4.59 -2.09
C ASP A 118 4.19 5.82 -1.63
N ASP A 119 5.07 6.33 -2.49
CA ASP A 119 5.85 7.56 -2.28
C ASP A 119 4.92 8.78 -2.16
N MET A 120 3.92 8.90 -3.05
CA MET A 120 2.94 9.98 -3.02
C MET A 120 2.21 10.04 -1.68
N LEU A 121 1.78 8.89 -1.16
CA LEU A 121 1.06 8.79 0.10
C LEU A 121 1.99 9.01 1.31
N LEU A 122 3.25 8.62 1.23
CA LEU A 122 4.25 8.87 2.28
C LEU A 122 4.57 10.35 2.43
N GLU A 123 4.67 11.06 1.32
CA GLU A 123 4.95 12.50 1.30
C GLU A 123 3.85 13.32 1.99
N ASP A 124 2.58 12.92 1.86
CA ASP A 124 1.45 13.53 2.56
C ASP A 124 0.29 12.55 2.70
N ARG A 125 -0.06 12.23 3.96
CA ARG A 125 -1.13 11.30 4.32
C ARG A 125 -2.51 11.76 3.82
N SER A 126 -2.73 13.07 3.72
CA SER A 126 -4.00 13.63 3.23
C SER A 126 -4.31 13.22 1.79
N ARG A 127 -3.29 12.83 1.02
CA ARG A 127 -3.44 12.39 -0.37
C ARG A 127 -4.14 11.04 -0.54
N CYS A 128 -4.42 10.33 0.55
CA CYS A 128 -5.36 9.19 0.51
C CYS A 128 -6.74 9.63 -0.03
N GLU A 129 -7.15 10.87 0.26
CA GLU A 129 -8.43 11.44 -0.18
C GLU A 129 -8.54 11.56 -1.71
N ILE A 130 -7.42 11.55 -2.43
CA ILE A 130 -7.40 11.56 -3.91
C ILE A 130 -8.09 10.30 -4.46
N PHE A 131 -7.80 9.13 -3.89
CA PHE A 131 -8.38 7.87 -4.31
C PHE A 131 -9.83 7.73 -3.88
N TRP A 132 -10.17 8.18 -2.66
CA TRP A 132 -11.55 8.21 -2.18
C TRP A 132 -12.44 9.14 -3.00
N ALA A 133 -12.00 10.37 -3.29
CA ALA A 133 -12.74 11.29 -4.14
C ALA A 133 -13.03 10.70 -5.52
N TYR A 134 -12.07 9.96 -6.09
CA TYR A 134 -12.26 9.24 -7.34
C TYR A 134 -13.24 8.08 -7.22
N ALA A 135 -13.08 7.21 -6.22
CA ALA A 135 -13.97 6.07 -5.98
C ALA A 135 -15.42 6.50 -5.78
N ARG A 136 -15.65 7.54 -4.96
CA ARG A 136 -16.98 8.13 -4.73
C ARG A 136 -17.59 8.67 -6.04
N LYS A 137 -16.78 9.32 -6.88
CA LYS A 137 -17.25 9.81 -8.20
C LYS A 137 -17.63 8.68 -9.14
N GLN A 138 -16.88 7.59 -9.15
CA GLN A 138 -17.17 6.42 -9.98
C GLN A 138 -18.26 5.50 -9.38
N LYS A 139 -18.66 5.73 -8.12
CA LYS A 139 -19.55 4.84 -7.36
C LYS A 139 -19.01 3.40 -7.29
N GLN A 140 -17.71 3.28 -7.03
CA GLN A 140 -16.99 2.01 -6.95
C GLN A 140 -16.24 1.91 -5.62
N SER A 141 -15.83 0.69 -5.26
CA SER A 141 -14.97 0.47 -4.09
C SER A 141 -13.59 1.10 -4.33
N VAL A 142 -13.06 1.81 -3.34
CA VAL A 142 -11.68 2.31 -3.37
C VAL A 142 -10.68 1.16 -3.24
N TRP A 143 -11.10 0.04 -2.65
CA TRP A 143 -10.26 -1.10 -2.31
C TRP A 143 -10.06 -2.05 -3.48
N GLU A 144 -11.14 -2.30 -4.24
CA GLU A 144 -11.18 -3.29 -5.31
C GLU A 144 -9.98 -3.21 -6.28
N PRO A 145 -9.59 -2.04 -6.83
CA PRO A 145 -8.43 -1.97 -7.73
C PRO A 145 -7.12 -2.46 -7.10
N PHE A 146 -6.94 -2.24 -5.80
CA PHE A 146 -5.74 -2.67 -5.06
C PHE A 146 -5.85 -4.12 -4.60
N ILE A 147 -7.04 -4.55 -4.19
CA ILE A 147 -7.33 -5.93 -3.79
C ILE A 147 -7.06 -6.89 -4.96
N LEU A 148 -7.44 -6.53 -6.18
CA LEU A 148 -7.17 -7.35 -7.37
C LEU A 148 -5.66 -7.58 -7.60
N MET A 149 -4.80 -6.65 -7.16
CA MET A 149 -3.35 -6.80 -7.27
C MET A 149 -2.76 -7.82 -6.28
N LEU A 150 -3.47 -8.12 -5.19
CA LEU A 150 -3.09 -9.16 -4.23
C LEU A 150 -3.14 -10.58 -4.83
N GLY A 151 -3.71 -10.74 -6.04
CA GLY A 151 -3.70 -11.99 -6.80
C GLY A 151 -2.52 -12.18 -7.74
N ARG A 152 -1.58 -11.21 -7.84
CA ARG A 152 -0.42 -11.33 -8.75
C ARG A 152 0.67 -12.22 -8.18
N ASN A 153 1.35 -12.98 -9.05
CA ASN A 153 2.49 -13.81 -8.68
C ASN A 153 3.81 -12.99 -8.65
N ASP A 154 3.84 -11.93 -7.87
CA ASP A 154 5.00 -11.04 -7.73
C ASP A 154 5.11 -10.54 -6.29
N GLY A 155 6.12 -11.04 -5.56
CA GLY A 155 6.29 -10.74 -4.14
C GLY A 155 6.48 -9.25 -3.83
N PHE A 156 7.14 -8.50 -4.71
CA PHE A 156 7.28 -7.05 -4.54
C PHE A 156 5.92 -6.37 -4.67
N VAL A 157 5.16 -6.70 -5.72
CA VAL A 157 3.83 -6.14 -5.96
C VAL A 157 2.90 -6.43 -4.79
N LEU A 158 2.87 -7.67 -4.30
CA LEU A 158 2.05 -8.08 -3.16
C LEU A 158 2.36 -7.28 -1.90
N ASN A 159 3.65 -7.17 -1.56
CA ASN A 159 4.08 -6.40 -0.39
C ASN A 159 3.79 -4.90 -0.54
N GLN A 160 4.05 -4.35 -1.72
CA GLN A 160 3.87 -2.93 -1.98
C GLN A 160 2.39 -2.54 -1.97
N VAL A 161 1.51 -3.34 -2.58
CA VAL A 161 0.08 -3.06 -2.58
C VAL A 161 -0.55 -3.31 -1.20
N SER A 162 -0.12 -4.32 -0.46
CA SER A 162 -0.56 -4.52 0.93
C SER A 162 -0.24 -3.30 1.79
N ARG A 163 0.96 -2.72 1.65
CA ARG A 163 1.33 -1.47 2.35
C ARG A 163 0.45 -0.29 1.93
N ILE A 164 0.12 -0.15 0.65
CA ILE A 164 -0.78 0.91 0.16
C ILE A 164 -2.19 0.72 0.74
N ILE A 165 -2.73 -0.50 0.74
CA ILE A 165 -4.04 -0.81 1.33
C ILE A 165 -4.06 -0.43 2.81
N ALA A 166 -3.03 -0.84 3.57
CA ALA A 166 -2.91 -0.51 4.98
C ALA A 166 -2.84 1.02 5.21
N LYS A 167 -2.12 1.77 4.38
CA LYS A 167 -2.08 3.23 4.45
C LYS A 167 -3.45 3.86 4.17
N LEU A 168 -4.14 3.42 3.13
CA LEU A 168 -5.48 3.89 2.82
C LEU A 168 -6.46 3.61 3.97
N ALA A 169 -6.41 2.41 4.56
CA ALA A 169 -7.24 2.02 5.70
C ALA A 169 -6.92 2.81 6.99
N CYS A 170 -5.65 3.10 7.26
CA CYS A 170 -5.24 3.74 8.50
C CYS A 170 -5.18 5.27 8.45
N TRP A 171 -5.05 5.87 7.27
CA TRP A 171 -4.87 7.32 7.12
C TRP A 171 -6.10 8.05 6.58
N SER A 172 -7.07 7.33 6.02
CA SER A 172 -8.34 7.92 5.61
C SER A 172 -9.35 7.95 6.75
N GLN A 173 -10.39 8.77 6.59
CA GLN A 173 -11.49 8.86 7.55
C GLN A 173 -12.49 7.70 7.42
N GLU A 174 -12.55 7.09 6.24
CA GLU A 174 -13.45 5.97 5.94
C GLU A 174 -12.75 4.65 6.23
N LEU A 175 -13.36 3.82 7.08
CA LEU A 175 -12.83 2.52 7.43
C LEU A 175 -13.18 1.50 6.33
N MET A 176 -12.27 0.57 6.08
CA MET A 176 -12.59 -0.61 5.28
C MET A 176 -13.58 -1.48 6.05
N ASP A 177 -14.68 -1.87 5.41
CA ASP A 177 -15.72 -2.69 6.02
C ASP A 177 -16.16 -3.85 5.11
N GLY A 178 -17.04 -4.69 5.66
CA GLY A 178 -17.74 -5.71 4.90
C GLY A 178 -16.84 -6.71 4.17
N PRO A 179 -17.16 -7.07 2.91
CA PRO A 179 -16.43 -8.08 2.13
C PRO A 179 -14.96 -7.74 1.88
N ASP A 180 -14.64 -6.46 1.65
CA ASP A 180 -13.28 -6.01 1.35
C ASP A 180 -12.35 -6.23 2.55
N LEU A 181 -12.83 -5.89 3.77
CA LEU A 181 -12.11 -6.14 5.01
C LEU A 181 -11.88 -7.63 5.24
N MET A 182 -12.91 -8.45 5.08
CA MET A 182 -12.80 -9.89 5.28
C MET A 182 -11.84 -10.54 4.28
N TYR A 183 -11.87 -10.11 3.02
CA TYR A 183 -10.92 -10.56 2.01
C TYR A 183 -9.49 -10.22 2.42
N TYR A 184 -9.23 -8.95 2.77
CA TYR A 184 -7.88 -8.50 3.09
C TYR A 184 -7.31 -9.18 4.35
N LEU A 185 -8.13 -9.36 5.39
CA LEU A 185 -7.72 -10.07 6.61
C LEU A 185 -7.45 -11.56 6.37
N ASN A 186 -8.26 -12.23 5.54
CA ASN A 186 -8.00 -13.61 5.15
C ASN A 186 -6.71 -13.74 4.34
N TRP A 187 -6.49 -12.83 3.39
CA TRP A 187 -5.26 -12.79 2.62
C TRP A 187 -4.03 -12.59 3.52
N LEU A 188 -4.08 -11.63 4.47
CA LEU A 188 -3.01 -11.42 5.45
C LEU A 188 -2.73 -12.68 6.28
N LYS A 189 -3.79 -13.33 6.77
CA LYS A 189 -3.67 -14.59 7.53
C LYS A 189 -2.98 -15.68 6.71
N ASP A 190 -3.28 -15.79 5.42
CA ASP A 190 -2.64 -16.79 4.56
C ASP A 190 -1.18 -16.45 4.26
N GLN A 191 -0.82 -15.16 4.14
CA GLN A 191 0.58 -14.75 4.02
C GLN A 191 1.41 -15.12 5.26
N LEU A 192 0.80 -15.08 6.46
CA LEU A 192 1.48 -15.47 7.70
C LEU A 192 1.78 -16.99 7.80
N ARG A 193 1.12 -17.82 6.98
CA ARG A 193 1.38 -19.28 6.95
C ARG A 193 2.52 -19.67 6.03
N ILE A 194 2.96 -18.75 5.17
CA ILE A 194 4.03 -18.98 4.18
C ILE A 194 5.41 -18.66 4.78
N ILE A 195 5.43 -17.99 5.93
CA ILE A 195 6.61 -17.76 6.77
C ILE A 195 6.82 -18.97 7.68
#